data_AF-A0A8B2I2N4-F1
#
_entry.id   AF-A0A8B2I2N4-F1
#
_cell.length_a   1.000
_cell.length_b   1.000
_cell.length_c   1.000
_cell.angle_alpha   90.00
_cell.angle_beta   90.00
_cell.angle_gamma   90.00
#
_symmetry.space_group_name_H-M   'P 1'
#
loop_
_entity.id
_entity.type
_entity.pdbx_description
1 polymer ?
#
loop_
_entity_poly.entity_id
_entity_poly.type
_entity_poly.pdbx_seq_one_letter_code
_entity_poly.pdbx_strand_id
1 'polypeptide(L)'
;MNSNLVMRFNSVNELQSHINNKIKLLEEDIQEYSNILGEKIRMNNDSSKDDPEFLELKEKLESSSDSEKKKKPSKKKKNSQWYDLDGIFIYNGLGLNGELELYFKGIDELKSELESMEKTKKTLDMVIEKGLKEDMGCIVYLKNSGPLEIAFSKNAQTRKKFSFQTIYSAKPENNENLVKMENN
;
A
#
# COMPACT_ATOMS: atom_id res chain seq x y z
N MET A 1 8.35 7.77 0.27
CA MET A 1 7.03 7.69 0.96
C MET A 1 7.23 6.95 2.27
N ASN A 2 6.71 7.47 3.38
CA ASN A 2 6.79 6.77 4.67
C ASN A 2 5.84 5.57 4.65
N SER A 3 6.38 4.37 4.43
CA SER A 3 5.65 3.10 4.55
C SER A 3 5.46 2.78 6.02
N ASN A 4 4.37 3.30 6.60
CA ASN A 4 3.91 2.84 7.90
C ASN A 4 3.40 1.40 7.74
N LEU A 5 4.22 0.44 8.16
CA LEU A 5 3.86 -0.99 8.14
C LEU A 5 2.60 -1.28 8.95
N VAL A 6 2.31 -0.45 9.96
CA VAL A 6 1.09 -0.51 10.77
C VAL A 6 0.30 0.77 10.58
N MET A 7 -0.96 0.64 10.14
CA MET A 7 -1.89 1.76 9.97
C MET A 7 -3.11 1.60 10.86
N ARG A 8 -3.70 2.73 11.25
CA ARG A 8 -4.92 2.78 12.06
C ARG A 8 -5.99 3.52 11.27
N PHE A 9 -7.18 2.95 11.25
CA PHE A 9 -8.36 3.53 10.64
C PHE A 9 -9.44 3.68 11.71
N ASN A 10 -10.16 4.79 11.68
CA ASN A 10 -11.21 5.08 12.64
C ASN A 10 -12.51 4.33 12.33
N SER A 11 -12.66 3.86 11.08
CA SER A 11 -13.80 3.07 10.63
C SER A 11 -13.38 2.06 9.56
N VAL A 12 -14.24 1.07 9.32
CA VAL A 12 -14.08 0.10 8.23
C VAL A 12 -14.26 0.80 6.88
N ASN A 13 -15.14 1.81 6.81
CA ASN A 13 -15.35 2.60 5.60
C ASN A 13 -14.09 3.37 5.20
N GLU A 14 -13.32 3.85 6.18
CA GLU A 14 -12.02 4.50 5.96
C GLU A 14 -11.01 3.50 5.37
N LEU A 15 -10.97 2.27 5.89
CA LEU A 15 -10.15 1.19 5.35
C LEU A 15 -10.56 0.80 3.91
N GLN A 16 -11.86 0.62 3.64
CA GLN A 16 -12.35 0.34 2.28
C GLN A 16 -11.96 1.46 1.30
N SER A 17 -12.13 2.72 1.70
CA SER A 17 -11.72 3.87 0.88
C SER A 17 -10.21 3.84 0.61
N HIS A 18 -9.40 3.51 1.62
CA HIS A 18 -7.96 3.38 1.46
C HIS A 18 -7.58 2.26 0.48
N ILE A 19 -8.18 1.07 0.62
CA ILE A 19 -7.93 -0.06 -0.28
C ILE A 19 -8.34 0.29 -1.72
N ASN A 20 -9.52 0.90 -1.93
CA ASN A 20 -9.98 1.31 -3.25
C ASN A 20 -9.05 2.33 -3.90
N ASN A 21 -8.58 3.33 -3.14
CA ASN A 21 -7.62 4.30 -3.65
C ASN A 21 -6.29 3.63 -4.01
N LYS A 22 -5.81 2.68 -3.19
CA LYS A 22 -4.58 1.95 -3.46
C LYS A 22 -4.69 1.06 -4.70
N ILE A 23 -5.82 0.38 -4.90
CA ILE A 23 -6.13 -0.38 -6.13
C ILE A 23 -6.04 0.55 -7.34
N LYS A 24 -6.72 1.69 -7.30
CA LYS A 24 -6.71 2.68 -8.39
C LYS A 24 -5.30 3.15 -8.73
N LEU A 25 -4.49 3.49 -7.71
CA LEU A 25 -3.10 3.91 -7.90
C LEU A 25 -2.25 2.80 -8.52
N LEU A 26 -2.42 1.55 -8.07
CA LEU A 26 -1.71 0.41 -8.65
C LEU A 26 -2.07 0.20 -10.13
N GLU A 27 -3.35 0.34 -10.49
CA GLU A 27 -3.80 0.28 -11.89
C GLU A 27 -3.18 1.39 -12.74
N GLU A 28 -3.14 2.62 -12.21
CA GLU A 28 -2.50 3.78 -12.85
C GLU A 28 -0.99 3.53 -13.05
N ASP A 29 -0.27 3.05 -12.03
CA ASP A 29 1.16 2.73 -12.09
C ASP A 29 1.46 1.61 -13.11
N ILE A 30 0.64 0.53 -13.11
CA ILE A 30 0.77 -0.56 -14.08
C ILE A 30 0.60 -0.06 -15.51
N GLN A 31 -0.40 0.80 -15.74
CA GLN A 31 -0.67 1.36 -17.05
C GLN A 31 0.45 2.29 -17.50
N GLU A 32 0.96 3.14 -16.61
CA GLU A 32 2.09 4.03 -16.89
C GLU A 32 3.32 3.22 -17.30
N TYR A 33 3.70 2.20 -16.52
CA TYR A 33 4.86 1.37 -16.84
C TYR A 33 4.67 0.60 -18.14
N SER A 34 3.45 0.11 -18.41
CA SER A 34 3.12 -0.57 -19.65
C SER A 34 3.24 0.36 -20.87
N ASN A 35 2.81 1.62 -20.72
CA ASN A 35 2.94 2.64 -21.76
C ASN A 35 4.42 2.96 -22.04
N ILE A 36 5.19 3.23 -20.99
CA ILE A 36 6.63 3.53 -21.12
C ILE A 36 7.37 2.37 -21.79
N LEU A 37 7.08 1.14 -21.34
CA LEU A 37 7.65 -0.09 -21.92
C LEU A 37 7.31 -0.21 -23.41
N GLY A 38 6.03 0.01 -23.77
CA GLY A 38 5.56 -0.06 -25.15
C GLY A 38 6.15 1.03 -26.05
N GLU A 39 6.32 2.25 -25.54
CA GLU A 39 6.97 3.35 -26.27
C GLU A 39 8.45 3.04 -26.51
N LYS A 40 9.18 2.60 -25.49
CA LYS A 40 10.61 2.25 -25.59
C LYS A 40 10.84 1.14 -26.61
N ILE A 41 10.02 0.09 -26.61
CA ILE A 41 10.13 -1.00 -27.59
C ILE A 41 9.86 -0.49 -29.01
N ARG A 42 8.87 0.39 -29.21
CA ARG A 42 8.56 0.93 -30.55
C ARG A 42 9.68 1.85 -31.06
N MET A 43 10.22 2.71 -30.22
CA MET A 43 11.28 3.66 -30.60
C MET A 43 12.59 2.95 -30.96
N ASN A 44 12.87 1.80 -30.35
CA ASN A 44 14.15 1.08 -30.53
C ASN A 44 14.05 -0.18 -31.40
N ASN A 45 12.89 -0.39 -32.02
CA ASN A 45 12.56 -1.56 -32.83
C ASN A 45 13.46 -1.67 -34.07
N ASP A 46 13.94 -0.55 -34.64
CA ASP A 46 14.83 -0.57 -35.80
C ASP A 46 16.31 -0.82 -35.42
N SER A 47 16.72 -0.36 -34.24
CA SER A 47 18.10 -0.42 -33.75
C SER A 47 18.48 -1.77 -33.13
N SER A 48 17.49 -2.55 -32.68
CA SER A 48 17.68 -3.74 -31.84
C SER A 48 17.07 -5.01 -32.46
N LYS A 49 16.79 -5.00 -33.77
CA LYS A 49 16.10 -6.07 -34.52
C LYS A 49 16.77 -7.43 -34.44
N ASP A 50 18.10 -7.44 -34.35
CA ASP A 50 18.91 -8.67 -34.33
C ASP A 50 19.35 -9.07 -32.91
N ASP A 51 18.96 -8.29 -31.88
CA ASP A 51 19.28 -8.62 -30.49
C ASP A 51 18.30 -9.67 -29.95
N PRO A 52 18.77 -10.90 -29.65
CA PRO A 52 17.91 -11.96 -29.14
C PRO A 52 17.26 -11.62 -27.80
N GLU A 53 17.89 -10.82 -26.94
CA GLU A 53 17.35 -10.43 -25.63
C GLU A 53 16.21 -9.40 -25.80
N PHE A 54 16.36 -8.46 -26.74
CA PHE A 54 15.29 -7.52 -27.11
C PHE A 54 14.08 -8.22 -27.74
N LEU A 55 14.31 -9.23 -28.60
CA LEU A 55 13.23 -10.02 -29.21
C LEU A 55 12.43 -10.81 -28.17
N GLU A 56 13.09 -11.41 -27.18
CA GLU A 56 12.40 -12.11 -26.07
C GLU A 56 11.54 -11.15 -25.24
N LEU A 57 12.04 -9.94 -24.96
CA LEU A 57 11.30 -8.90 -24.23
C LEU A 57 10.09 -8.38 -25.02
N LYS A 58 10.25 -8.19 -26.33
CA LYS A 58 9.15 -7.81 -27.23
C LYS A 58 8.08 -8.89 -27.30
N GLU A 59 8.46 -10.17 -27.44
CA GLU A 59 7.52 -11.30 -27.43
C GLU A 59 6.78 -11.38 -26.08
N LYS A 60 7.45 -11.11 -24.94
CA LYS A 60 6.81 -11.07 -23.62
C LYS A 60 5.72 -9.98 -23.55
N LEU A 61 5.94 -8.81 -24.16
CA LEU A 61 4.92 -7.77 -24.24
C LEU A 61 3.74 -8.19 -25.13
N GLU A 62 4.00 -8.67 -26.35
CA GLU A 62 2.96 -9.04 -27.31
C GLU A 62 2.12 -10.26 -26.83
N SER A 63 2.75 -11.20 -26.13
CA SER A 63 2.04 -12.34 -25.53
C SER A 63 1.23 -11.99 -24.28
N SER A 64 1.47 -10.83 -23.66
CA SER A 64 0.65 -10.36 -22.53
C SER A 64 -0.70 -9.77 -22.96
N SER A 65 -0.88 -9.47 -24.26
CA SER A 65 -2.12 -8.93 -24.82
C SER A 65 -3.11 -9.96 -25.36
N ASP A 66 -2.71 -11.24 -25.54
CA ASP A 66 -3.62 -12.24 -26.10
C ASP A 66 -3.42 -13.65 -25.50
N SER A 67 -4.41 -14.07 -24.72
CA SER A 67 -4.75 -15.45 -24.35
C SER A 67 -3.81 -16.25 -23.43
N GLU A 68 -4.43 -16.85 -22.41
CA GLU A 68 -3.92 -17.96 -21.61
C GLU A 68 -3.29 -19.07 -22.47
N LYS A 69 -1.97 -19.07 -22.62
CA LYS A 69 -1.24 -20.29 -22.99
C LYS A 69 -0.10 -20.54 -22.02
N LYS A 70 -0.35 -21.49 -21.11
CA LYS A 70 0.64 -22.21 -20.31
C LYS A 70 1.88 -22.54 -21.15
N LYS A 71 2.95 -21.75 -21.06
CA LYS A 71 4.25 -22.13 -21.60
C LYS A 71 4.97 -23.01 -20.56
N LYS A 72 5.35 -24.22 -21.00
CA LYS A 72 6.23 -25.16 -20.28
C LYS A 72 7.53 -24.46 -19.86
N PRO A 73 8.18 -24.87 -18.76
CA PRO A 73 9.42 -24.25 -18.30
C PRO A 73 10.53 -24.49 -19.32
N SER A 74 10.83 -23.47 -20.13
CA SER A 74 12.04 -23.44 -20.94
C SER A 74 13.25 -23.36 -20.01
N LYS A 75 14.20 -24.27 -20.22
CA LYS A 75 15.47 -24.35 -19.51
C LYS A 75 16.12 -22.97 -19.47
N LYS A 76 16.34 -22.45 -18.26
CA LYS A 76 17.10 -21.21 -17.97
C LYS A 76 18.39 -21.17 -18.80
N LYS A 77 18.44 -20.33 -19.83
CA LYS A 77 19.72 -19.88 -20.40
C LYS A 77 20.37 -19.00 -19.34
N LYS A 78 21.45 -19.52 -18.75
CA LYS A 78 22.35 -18.79 -17.85
C LYS A 78 23.17 -17.78 -18.65
N ASN A 79 22.58 -16.64 -18.99
CA ASN A 79 23.38 -15.44 -19.24
C ASN A 79 22.59 -14.20 -18.82
N SER A 80 22.21 -14.16 -17.55
CA SER A 80 21.70 -12.92 -16.96
C SER A 80 22.87 -11.95 -16.90
N GLN A 81 22.80 -10.84 -17.64
CA GLN A 81 23.76 -9.73 -17.55
C GLN A 81 23.73 -9.07 -16.15
N TRP A 82 22.75 -9.41 -15.30
CA TRP A 82 22.70 -8.95 -13.90
C TRP A 82 23.73 -9.64 -13.02
N TYR A 83 24.46 -8.84 -12.25
CA TYR A 83 25.34 -9.31 -11.18
C TYR A 83 24.87 -8.75 -9.83
N ASP A 84 24.99 -9.58 -8.79
CA ASP A 84 24.62 -9.24 -7.42
C ASP A 84 25.86 -8.72 -6.68
N LEU A 85 25.75 -7.51 -6.15
CA LEU A 85 26.69 -6.92 -5.22
C LEU A 85 25.96 -6.62 -3.91
N ASP A 86 26.11 -7.51 -2.93
CA ASP A 86 25.57 -7.33 -1.57
C ASP A 86 24.06 -7.05 -1.54
N GLY A 87 23.29 -7.77 -2.37
CA GLY A 87 21.84 -7.60 -2.50
C GLY A 87 21.42 -6.51 -3.48
N ILE A 88 22.37 -5.83 -4.14
CA ILE A 88 22.12 -4.86 -5.20
C ILE A 88 22.40 -5.53 -6.55
N PHE A 89 21.36 -5.69 -7.37
CA PHE A 89 21.50 -6.22 -8.72
C PHE A 89 21.85 -5.10 -9.70
N ILE A 90 23.01 -5.20 -10.37
CA ILE A 90 23.45 -4.25 -11.38
C ILE A 90 23.47 -4.94 -12.74
N TYR A 91 22.96 -4.26 -13.77
CA TYR A 91 22.97 -4.77 -15.13
C TYR A 91 24.32 -4.49 -15.80
N ASN A 92 25.00 -5.54 -16.27
CA ASN A 92 26.26 -5.48 -17.01
C ASN A 92 26.02 -5.66 -18.52
N GLY A 93 25.22 -4.77 -19.10
CA GLY A 93 24.94 -4.73 -20.53
C GLY A 93 24.78 -3.31 -21.05
N LEU A 94 24.88 -3.14 -22.36
CA LEU A 94 24.66 -1.87 -23.05
C LEU A 94 23.29 -1.87 -23.73
N GLY A 95 22.59 -0.75 -23.70
CA GLY A 95 21.30 -0.60 -24.37
C GLY A 95 20.10 -0.69 -23.42
N LEU A 96 18.92 -0.94 -23.99
CA LEU A 96 17.64 -0.83 -23.27
C LEU A 96 17.22 -2.11 -22.52
N ASN A 97 17.86 -3.26 -22.76
CA ASN A 97 17.39 -4.55 -22.26
C ASN A 97 17.27 -4.58 -20.74
N GLY A 98 18.29 -4.09 -20.01
CA GLY A 98 18.22 -3.99 -18.55
C GLY A 98 17.10 -3.07 -18.04
N GLU A 99 16.84 -1.97 -18.75
CA GLU A 99 15.75 -1.06 -18.42
C GLU A 99 14.38 -1.72 -18.67
N LEU A 100 14.20 -2.37 -19.82
CA LEU A 100 12.98 -3.11 -20.16
C LEU A 100 12.70 -4.25 -19.17
N GLU A 101 13.72 -4.99 -18.78
CA GLU A 101 13.63 -6.03 -17.75
C GLU A 101 13.15 -5.47 -16.40
N LEU A 102 13.62 -4.29 -16.00
CA LEU A 102 13.16 -3.64 -14.76
C LEU A 102 11.68 -3.25 -14.85
N TYR A 103 11.23 -2.69 -15.99
CA TYR A 103 9.82 -2.40 -16.19
C TYR A 103 8.95 -3.65 -16.12
N PHE A 104 9.38 -4.76 -16.74
CA PHE A 104 8.66 -6.03 -16.62
C PHE A 104 8.58 -6.53 -15.18
N LYS A 105 9.70 -6.51 -14.44
CA LYS A 105 9.74 -6.90 -13.03
C LYS A 105 8.80 -6.03 -12.19
N GLY A 106 8.82 -4.71 -12.40
CA GLY A 106 7.94 -3.76 -11.72
C GLY A 106 6.46 -4.03 -12.01
N ILE A 107 6.09 -4.25 -13.27
CA ILE A 107 4.71 -4.59 -13.66
C ILE A 107 4.26 -5.90 -13.02
N ASP A 108 5.11 -6.93 -13.04
CA ASP A 108 4.79 -8.25 -12.45
C ASP A 108 4.59 -8.13 -10.93
N GLU A 109 5.39 -7.31 -10.25
CA GLU A 109 5.26 -7.02 -8.81
C GLU A 109 4.00 -6.21 -8.49
N LEU A 110 3.73 -5.14 -9.23
CA LEU A 110 2.51 -4.33 -9.06
C LEU A 110 1.24 -5.13 -9.31
N LYS A 111 1.22 -6.02 -10.32
CA LYS A 111 0.09 -6.94 -10.58
C LYS A 111 -0.14 -7.90 -9.42
N SER A 112 0.93 -8.40 -8.82
CA SER A 112 0.86 -9.28 -7.65
C SER A 112 0.29 -8.54 -6.43
N GLU A 113 0.69 -7.28 -6.23
CA GLU A 113 0.15 -6.41 -5.18
C GLU A 113 -1.34 -6.10 -5.42
N LEU A 114 -1.71 -5.77 -6.66
CA LEU A 114 -3.09 -5.50 -7.08
C LEU A 114 -4.01 -6.69 -6.77
N GLU A 115 -3.62 -7.91 -7.16
CA GLU A 115 -4.39 -9.12 -6.89
C GLU A 115 -4.60 -9.34 -5.37
N SER A 116 -3.57 -9.04 -4.56
CA SER A 116 -3.65 -9.14 -3.09
C SER A 116 -4.63 -8.11 -2.50
N MET A 117 -4.62 -6.87 -3.01
CA MET A 117 -5.53 -5.82 -2.57
C MET A 117 -6.98 -6.11 -2.96
N GLU A 118 -7.23 -6.61 -4.16
CA GLU A 118 -8.56 -7.03 -4.60
C GLU A 118 -9.13 -8.16 -3.75
N LYS A 119 -8.30 -9.17 -3.44
CA LYS A 119 -8.67 -10.25 -2.51
C LYS A 119 -9.02 -9.69 -1.13
N THR A 120 -8.22 -8.77 -0.61
CA THR A 120 -8.45 -8.13 0.68
C THR A 120 -9.78 -7.38 0.70
N LYS A 121 -10.05 -6.57 -0.34
CA LYS A 121 -11.32 -5.86 -0.50
C LYS A 121 -12.50 -6.82 -0.46
N LYS A 122 -12.45 -7.88 -1.28
CA LYS A 122 -13.51 -8.89 -1.34
C LYS A 122 -13.75 -9.57 0.03
N THR A 123 -12.67 -9.92 0.73
CA THR A 123 -12.76 -10.50 2.08
C THR A 123 -13.36 -9.51 3.08
N LEU A 124 -12.99 -8.23 3.01
CA LEU A 124 -13.54 -7.21 3.89
C LEU A 124 -15.05 -7.02 3.65
N ASP A 125 -15.47 -6.95 2.40
CA ASP A 125 -16.88 -6.84 2.00
C ASP A 125 -17.69 -8.04 2.53
N MET A 126 -17.18 -9.27 2.37
CA MET A 126 -17.80 -10.47 2.93
C MET A 126 -17.92 -10.44 4.47
N VAL A 127 -16.98 -9.81 5.16
CA VAL A 127 -16.99 -9.71 6.63
C VAL A 127 -18.00 -8.66 7.09
N ILE A 128 -18.15 -7.56 6.34
CA ILE A 128 -19.21 -6.54 6.54
C ILE A 128 -20.59 -7.18 6.35
N GLU A 129 -20.80 -7.93 5.27
CA GLU A 129 -22.04 -8.65 5.00
C GLU A 129 -22.41 -9.63 6.13
N LYS A 130 -21.40 -10.22 6.80
CA LYS A 130 -21.59 -11.13 7.94
C LYS A 130 -21.84 -10.42 9.27
N GLY A 131 -21.92 -9.09 9.28
CA GLY A 131 -22.32 -8.30 10.45
C GLY A 131 -21.19 -7.52 11.13
N LEU A 132 -20.03 -7.36 10.49
CA LEU A 132 -19.05 -6.38 10.93
C LEU A 132 -19.63 -4.97 10.73
N LYS A 133 -19.69 -4.19 11.80
CA LYS A 133 -20.17 -2.82 11.74
C LYS A 133 -19.16 -1.91 11.05
N GLU A 134 -19.64 -1.12 10.11
CA GLU A 134 -18.84 -0.18 9.32
C GLU A 134 -18.14 0.90 10.16
N ASP A 135 -18.70 1.24 11.32
CA ASP A 135 -18.19 2.27 12.24
C ASP A 135 -17.08 1.75 13.18
N MET A 136 -16.71 0.46 13.11
CA MET A 136 -15.62 -0.08 13.93
C MET A 136 -14.25 0.37 13.45
N GLY A 137 -13.42 0.84 14.38
CA GLY A 137 -12.02 1.14 14.10
C GLY A 137 -11.21 -0.13 13.85
N CYS A 138 -10.14 -0.03 13.07
CA CYS A 138 -9.25 -1.15 12.83
C CYS A 138 -7.78 -0.75 12.77
N ILE A 139 -6.92 -1.72 13.03
CA ILE A 139 -5.48 -1.63 12.86
C ILE A 139 -5.08 -2.65 11.80
N VAL A 140 -4.30 -2.20 10.83
CA VAL A 140 -3.89 -2.98 9.67
C VAL A 140 -2.38 -3.08 9.63
N TYR A 141 -1.86 -4.29 9.47
CA TYR A 141 -0.47 -4.54 9.13
C TYR A 141 -0.35 -4.83 7.64
N LEU A 142 0.36 -3.96 6.92
CA LEU A 142 0.67 -4.12 5.51
C LEU A 142 1.95 -4.94 5.35
N LYS A 143 1.84 -6.16 4.84
CA LYS A 143 2.99 -6.92 4.35
C LYS A 143 3.28 -6.50 2.92
N ASN A 144 4.56 -6.20 2.61
CA ASN A 144 5.00 -5.91 1.25
C ASN A 144 4.74 -7.07 0.25
N SER A 145 4.59 -8.31 0.72
CA SER A 145 4.43 -9.48 -0.15
C SER A 145 3.60 -10.61 0.47
N GLY A 146 2.60 -10.29 1.32
CA GLY A 146 1.88 -11.30 2.09
C GLY A 146 0.45 -10.91 2.50
N PRO A 147 -0.27 -11.82 3.18
CA PRO A 147 -1.64 -11.56 3.60
C PRO A 147 -1.69 -10.37 4.56
N LEU A 148 -2.64 -9.48 4.31
CA LEU A 148 -2.91 -8.32 5.14
C LEU A 148 -3.57 -8.77 6.45
N GLU A 149 -3.08 -8.27 7.58
CA GLU A 149 -3.59 -8.63 8.90
C GLU A 149 -4.42 -7.46 9.46
N ILE A 150 -5.67 -7.74 9.85
CA ILE A 150 -6.62 -6.73 10.34
C ILE A 150 -7.05 -7.11 11.76
N ALA A 151 -6.90 -6.17 12.68
CA ALA A 151 -7.47 -6.26 14.02
C ALA A 151 -8.57 -5.20 14.18
N PHE A 152 -9.81 -5.63 14.43
CA PHE A 152 -10.92 -4.73 14.72
C PHE A 152 -10.93 -4.34 16.20
N SER A 153 -11.16 -3.06 16.45
CA SER A 153 -11.19 -2.48 17.78
C SER A 153 -12.56 -1.89 18.06
N LYS A 154 -13.14 -2.23 19.22
CA LYS A 154 -14.48 -1.75 19.61
C LYS A 154 -14.55 -0.23 19.87
N ASN A 155 -13.43 0.49 19.88
CA ASN A 155 -13.38 1.92 20.18
C ASN A 155 -12.25 2.62 19.40
N ALA A 156 -12.54 3.24 18.26
CA ALA A 156 -11.66 4.27 17.69
C ALA A 156 -11.78 5.61 18.44
N GLN A 157 -12.90 5.84 19.14
CA GLN A 157 -13.05 7.00 19.99
C GLN A 157 -12.43 6.70 21.36
N THR A 158 -11.25 7.26 21.62
CA THR A 158 -10.95 7.72 22.99
C THR A 158 -12.18 8.45 23.50
N ARG A 159 -12.93 7.87 24.44
CA ARG A 159 -13.96 8.60 25.16
C ARG A 159 -13.29 9.87 25.67
N LYS A 160 -13.68 11.05 25.16
CA LYS A 160 -13.29 12.31 25.79
C LYS A 160 -13.69 12.16 27.26
N LYS A 161 -12.71 12.11 28.17
CA LYS A 161 -12.98 12.17 29.61
C LYS A 161 -13.61 13.54 29.84
N PHE A 162 -14.94 13.58 29.88
CA PHE A 162 -15.68 14.76 30.26
C PHE A 162 -15.42 14.96 31.75
N SER A 163 -14.65 15.98 32.11
CA SER A 163 -14.53 16.43 33.49
C SER A 163 -15.52 17.55 33.70
N PHE A 164 -16.57 17.30 34.49
CA PHE A 164 -17.40 18.37 35.01
C PHE A 164 -16.62 19.10 36.11
N GLN A 165 -16.31 20.37 35.89
CA GLN A 165 -15.79 21.25 36.93
C GLN A 165 -16.92 22.20 37.35
N THR A 166 -17.49 21.94 38.52
CA THR A 166 -18.48 22.84 39.12
C THR A 166 -17.76 23.99 39.80
N ILE A 167 -17.87 25.20 39.25
CA ILE A 167 -17.34 26.41 39.88
C ILE A 167 -18.42 26.94 40.83
N TYR A 168 -18.19 26.82 42.13
CA TYR A 168 -18.98 27.53 43.14
C TYR A 168 -18.33 28.89 43.41
N SER A 169 -19.09 29.97 43.15
CA SER A 169 -18.71 31.33 43.53
C SER A 169 -19.63 31.79 44.64
N ALA A 170 -19.08 31.95 45.85
CA ALA A 170 -19.74 32.59 46.97
C ALA A 170 -19.14 33.99 47.14
N LYS A 171 -20.00 35.01 47.27
CA LYS A 171 -19.57 36.35 47.67
C LYS A 171 -19.42 36.34 49.20
N PRO A 172 -18.29 36.80 49.76
CA PRO A 172 -18.18 36.95 51.19
C PRO A 172 -19.12 38.06 51.65
N GLU A 173 -20.00 37.72 52.60
CA GLU A 173 -20.77 38.70 53.35
C GLU A 173 -19.84 39.23 54.45
N ASN A 174 -19.43 40.51 54.32
CA ASN A 174 -18.57 41.16 55.30
C ASN A 174 -19.33 41.35 56.61
N ASN A 175 -19.22 40.37 57.52
CA ASN A 175 -19.57 40.58 58.92
C ASN A 175 -18.34 41.11 59.66
N GLU A 176 -18.19 42.44 59.64
CA GLU A 176 -17.43 43.15 60.67
C GLU A 176 -18.13 42.91 62.01
N ASN A 177 -17.68 41.91 62.76
CA ASN A 177 -17.65 41.86 64.24
C ASN A 177 -17.47 40.42 64.70
N LEU A 178 -16.23 40.05 65.06
CA LEU A 178 -15.93 39.08 66.13
C LEU A 178 -14.41 39.05 66.35
N VAL A 179 -13.89 40.07 67.03
CA VAL A 179 -12.65 39.92 67.81
C VAL A 179 -13.05 40.08 69.27
N LYS A 180 -13.25 38.97 69.97
CA LYS A 180 -13.10 38.89 71.41
C LYS A 180 -12.53 37.53 71.80
N MET A 181 -11.47 37.62 72.63
CA MET A 181 -10.89 36.59 73.51
C MET A 181 -9.97 35.61 72.75
N GLU A 182 -8.70 35.39 73.12
CA GLU A 182 -8.00 35.46 74.41
C GLU A 182 -6.49 35.51 74.16
N ASN A 183 -5.73 36.21 75.00
CA ASN A 183 -4.40 35.76 75.44
C ASN A 183 -4.10 36.39 76.82
N ASN A 184 -3.68 35.50 77.72
CA ASN A 184 -3.22 35.70 79.11
C ASN A 184 -2.30 36.90 79.30
#